data_AF-A0A5B0GKM3-F1
#
_entry.id   AF-A0A5B0GKM3-F1
#
_cell.length_a   1.000
_cell.length_b   1.000
_cell.length_c   1.000
_cell.angle_alpha   90.00
_cell.angle_beta   90.00
_cell.angle_gamma   90.00
#
_symmetry.space_group_name_H-M   'P 1'
#
loop_
_entity.id
_entity.type
_entity.pdbx_description
1 polymer ?
#
loop_
_entity_poly.entity_id
_entity_poly.type
_entity_poly.pdbx_seq_one_letter_code
_entity_poly.pdbx_strand_id
1 'polypeptide(L)'
;MYVKRSTRKMADGRSVGYLQLAHNEWDPAAKASRTKVLYSFGREDQLDVAGIRRLVAALCRLLEPGEALTATAPAELRFIESKALGGAFALDGLWRKLGIDAAMHRMLSGTRMEPRVERILFALVANRALAPSSKLAATRWIEHGVV
;
A
#
# COMPACT_ATOMS: atom_id res chain seq x y z
N MET A 1 17.72 -8.09 -1.97
CA MET A 1 18.83 -7.42 -2.69
C MET A 1 19.06 -6.05 -2.06
N TYR A 2 20.25 -5.46 -2.18
CA TYR A 2 20.56 -4.15 -1.59
C TYR A 2 21.60 -3.41 -2.44
N VAL A 3 21.67 -2.08 -2.31
CA VAL A 3 22.74 -1.29 -2.92
C VAL A 3 23.91 -1.20 -1.94
N LYS A 4 25.10 -1.60 -2.39
CA LYS A 4 26.35 -1.51 -1.64
C LYS A 4 27.23 -0.44 -2.27
N ARG A 5 27.89 0.34 -1.42
CA ARG A 5 28.99 1.22 -1.81
C ARG A 5 30.33 0.52 -1.58
N SER A 6 31.21 0.54 -2.58
CA SER A 6 32.60 0.12 -2.46
C SER A 6 33.52 1.29 -2.79
N THR A 7 34.66 1.36 -2.14
CA THR A 7 35.60 2.48 -2.27
C THR A 7 36.92 1.99 -2.84
N ARG A 8 37.44 2.68 -3.85
CA ARG A 8 38.77 2.43 -4.43
C ARG A 8 39.66 3.64 -4.18
N LYS A 9 40.82 3.43 -3.57
CA LYS A 9 41.89 4.44 -3.48
C LYS A 9 42.65 4.51 -4.79
N MET A 10 42.90 5.72 -5.27
CA MET A 10 43.65 6.02 -6.48
C MET A 10 45.10 6.35 -6.12
N ALA A 11 46.00 6.31 -7.12
CA ALA A 11 47.43 6.57 -6.94
C ALA A 11 47.73 8.01 -6.48
N ASP A 12 46.81 8.94 -6.75
CA ASP A 12 46.88 10.36 -6.35
C ASP A 12 46.32 10.62 -4.94
N GLY A 13 46.01 9.57 -4.17
CA GLY A 13 45.47 9.66 -2.81
C GLY A 13 43.97 9.89 -2.72
N ARG A 14 43.27 10.16 -3.84
CA ARG A 14 41.80 10.32 -3.83
C ARG A 14 41.10 8.98 -3.70
N SER A 15 39.88 8.99 -3.14
CA SER A 15 39.02 7.81 -3.08
C SER A 15 37.79 7.98 -3.96
N VAL A 16 37.50 7.01 -4.82
CA VAL A 16 36.31 6.98 -5.67
C VAL A 16 35.34 5.91 -5.18
N GLY A 17 34.08 6.28 -5.01
CA GLY A 17 32.98 5.39 -4.65
C GLY A 17 32.35 4.73 -5.87
N TYR A 18 31.97 3.47 -5.75
CA TYR A 18 31.20 2.72 -6.74
C TYR A 18 29.94 2.16 -6.08
N LEU A 19 28.81 2.21 -6.80
CA LEU A 19 27.55 1.65 -6.34
C LEU A 19 27.22 0.35 -7.06
N GLN A 20 26.78 -0.66 -6.32
CA GLN A 20 26.52 -2.00 -6.83
C GLN A 20 25.20 -2.54 -6.26
N LEU A 21 24.36 -3.12 -7.11
CA LEU A 21 23.24 -3.97 -6.68
C LEU A 21 23.80 -5.35 -6.32
N ALA A 22 23.53 -5.79 -5.10
CA ALA A 22 24.04 -7.03 -4.57
C ALA A 22 22.95 -7.90 -3.92
N HIS A 23 23.22 -9.20 -3.88
CA HIS A 23 22.43 -10.19 -3.17
C HIS A 23 23.37 -11.10 -2.39
N ASN A 24 23.03 -11.39 -1.13
CA ASN A 24 23.78 -12.35 -0.34
C ASN A 24 23.17 -13.74 -0.56
N GLU A 25 23.99 -14.69 -0.96
CA GLU A 25 23.62 -16.10 -1.16
C GLU A 25 24.42 -16.96 -0.16
N TRP A 26 23.83 -18.07 0.31
CA TRP A 26 24.54 -19.02 1.18
C TRP A 26 25.50 -19.87 0.36
N ASP A 27 26.79 -19.88 0.74
CA ASP A 27 27.79 -20.78 0.16
C ASP A 27 27.96 -22.01 1.07
N PRO A 28 27.49 -23.20 0.66
CA PRO A 28 27.56 -24.41 1.46
C PRO A 28 29.00 -24.93 1.63
N ALA A 29 29.91 -24.64 0.70
CA ALA A 29 31.30 -25.06 0.78
C ALA A 29 32.10 -24.17 1.75
N ALA A 30 31.88 -22.85 1.68
CA ALA A 30 32.49 -21.89 2.60
C ALA A 30 31.77 -21.81 3.96
N LYS A 31 30.60 -22.46 4.10
CA LYS A 31 29.71 -22.39 5.27
C LYS A 31 29.45 -20.95 5.72
N ALA A 32 29.30 -20.04 4.77
CA ALA A 32 29.17 -18.62 5.04
C ALA A 32 28.29 -17.94 3.98
N SER A 33 27.71 -16.79 4.33
CA SER A 33 27.02 -15.95 3.36
C SER A 33 28.03 -15.21 2.50
N ARG A 34 27.91 -15.33 1.17
CA ARG A 34 28.74 -14.61 0.20
C ARG A 34 27.91 -13.57 -0.53
N THR A 35 28.49 -12.37 -0.68
CA THR A 35 27.88 -11.29 -1.46
C THR A 35 28.15 -11.51 -2.94
N LYS A 36 27.07 -11.65 -3.72
CA LYS A 36 27.07 -11.70 -5.17
C LYS A 36 26.65 -10.35 -5.73
N VAL A 37 27.53 -9.73 -6.52
CA VAL A 37 27.22 -8.49 -7.24
C VAL A 37 26.41 -8.87 -8.48
N LEU A 38 25.21 -8.31 -8.59
CA LEU A 38 24.28 -8.56 -9.70
C LEU A 38 24.44 -7.51 -10.80
N TYR A 39 24.67 -6.26 -10.40
CA TYR A 39 24.83 -5.15 -11.33
C TYR A 39 25.69 -4.05 -10.72
N SER A 40 26.52 -3.40 -11.53
CA SER A 40 27.31 -2.24 -11.11
C SER A 40 26.72 -0.98 -11.74
N PHE A 41 26.28 -0.03 -10.91
CA PHE A 41 25.82 1.28 -11.36
C PHE A 41 26.97 2.20 -11.78
N GLY A 42 28.22 1.76 -11.59
CA GLY A 42 29.41 2.52 -11.92
C GLY A 42 29.85 3.44 -10.78
N ARG A 43 30.56 4.50 -11.14
CA ARG A 43 31.06 5.48 -10.16
C ARG A 43 29.91 6.31 -9.62
N GLU A 44 29.94 6.56 -8.33
CA GLU A 44 28.92 7.31 -7.61
C GLU A 44 28.76 8.75 -8.12
N ASP A 45 29.84 9.36 -8.63
CA ASP A 45 29.83 10.71 -9.20
C ASP A 45 29.37 10.76 -10.67
N GLN A 46 29.11 9.61 -11.30
CA GLN A 46 28.74 9.49 -12.73
C GLN A 46 27.47 8.65 -12.93
N LEU A 47 26.56 8.66 -11.95
CA LEU A 47 25.35 7.85 -12.00
C LEU A 47 24.36 8.36 -13.05
N ASP A 48 23.76 7.43 -13.80
CA ASP A 48 22.53 7.71 -14.56
C ASP A 48 21.34 7.81 -13.59
N VAL A 49 21.16 8.99 -13.00
CA VAL A 49 20.06 9.29 -12.07
C VAL A 49 18.69 9.09 -12.75
N ALA A 50 18.59 9.39 -14.05
CA ALA A 50 17.35 9.18 -14.79
C ALA A 50 17.02 7.67 -14.92
N GLY A 51 18.03 6.83 -15.19
CA GLY A 51 17.92 5.38 -15.18
C GLY A 51 17.53 4.81 -13.83
N ILE A 52 18.15 5.30 -12.75
CA ILE A 52 17.79 4.90 -11.37
C ILE A 52 16.33 5.24 -11.08
N ARG A 53 15.85 6.44 -11.45
CA ARG A 53 14.44 6.82 -11.26
C ARG A 53 13.49 5.89 -12.01
N ARG A 54 13.82 5.50 -13.26
CA ARG A 54 13.05 4.51 -14.03
C ARG A 54 13.04 3.14 -13.33
N LEU A 55 14.17 2.71 -12.79
CA LEU A 55 14.28 1.44 -12.05
C LEU A 55 13.41 1.47 -10.78
N VAL A 56 13.48 2.52 -9.98
CA VAL A 56 12.64 2.69 -8.78
C VAL A 56 11.17 2.62 -9.15
N ALA A 57 10.73 3.38 -10.17
CA ALA A 57 9.35 3.34 -10.63
C ALA A 57 8.91 1.93 -11.09
N ALA A 58 9.79 1.18 -11.75
CA ALA A 58 9.51 -0.19 -12.16
C ALA A 58 9.37 -1.15 -10.97
N LEU A 59 10.24 -1.03 -9.95
CA LEU A 59 10.17 -1.84 -8.74
C LEU A 59 8.94 -1.52 -7.89
N CYS A 60 8.60 -0.24 -7.74
CA CYS A 60 7.42 0.18 -6.97
C CYS A 60 6.11 -0.32 -7.58
N ARG A 61 6.03 -0.50 -8.91
CA ARG A 61 4.85 -1.11 -9.57
C ARG A 61 4.60 -2.58 -9.19
N LEU A 62 5.59 -3.25 -8.60
CA LEU A 62 5.47 -4.64 -8.14
C LEU A 62 4.97 -4.74 -6.70
N LEU A 63 4.84 -3.60 -6.00
CA LEU A 63 4.38 -3.54 -4.62
C LEU A 63 2.88 -3.25 -4.57
N GLU A 64 2.23 -3.65 -3.48
CA GLU A 64 0.85 -3.22 -3.23
C GLU A 64 0.80 -1.68 -3.13
N PRO A 65 -0.31 -1.02 -3.54
CA PRO A 65 -0.37 0.43 -3.67
C PRO A 65 0.08 1.21 -2.42
N GLY A 66 -0.24 0.71 -1.21
CA GLY A 66 0.19 1.32 0.05
C GLY A 66 1.69 1.19 0.33
N GLU A 67 2.29 0.07 -0.05
CA GLU A 67 3.74 -0.17 0.08
C GLU A 67 4.54 0.65 -0.95
N ALA A 68 4.05 0.71 -2.19
CA ALA A 68 4.60 1.56 -3.24
C ALA A 68 4.59 3.04 -2.82
N LEU A 69 3.50 3.51 -2.23
CA LEU A 69 3.38 4.87 -1.74
C LEU A 69 4.34 5.12 -0.58
N THR A 70 4.46 4.19 0.37
CA THR A 70 5.43 4.29 1.48
C THR A 70 6.88 4.37 0.96
N ALA A 71 7.21 3.63 -0.09
CA ALA A 71 8.54 3.61 -0.69
C ALA A 71 8.88 4.85 -1.52
N THR A 72 7.89 5.63 -1.96
CA THR A 72 8.06 6.77 -2.87
C THR A 72 7.64 8.11 -2.27
N ALA A 73 6.93 8.11 -1.15
CA ALA A 73 6.47 9.32 -0.50
C ALA A 73 7.65 10.20 -0.06
N PRO A 74 7.55 11.54 -0.19
CA PRO A 74 8.50 12.47 0.40
C PRO A 74 8.70 12.17 1.89
N ALA A 75 9.90 12.38 2.43
CA ALA A 75 10.23 12.06 3.83
C ALA A 75 9.31 12.75 4.86
N GLU A 76 8.64 13.83 4.46
CA GLU A 76 7.69 14.60 5.28
C GLU A 76 6.26 14.02 5.27
N LEU A 77 5.94 13.12 4.33
CA LEU A 77 4.63 12.49 4.21
C LEU A 77 4.72 11.02 4.59
N ARG A 78 3.93 10.63 5.61
CA ARG A 78 3.80 9.24 6.05
C ARG A 78 2.48 8.66 5.58
N PHE A 79 2.54 7.54 4.86
CA PHE A 79 1.35 6.74 4.57
C PHE A 79 0.82 6.13 5.88
N ILE A 80 -0.48 6.31 6.15
CA ILE A 80 -1.16 5.76 7.33
C ILE A 80 -2.00 4.55 6.92
N GLU A 81 -2.95 4.76 6.00
CA GLU A 81 -3.84 3.71 5.51
C GLU A 81 -4.48 4.08 4.17
N SER A 82 -5.07 3.09 3.50
CA SER A 82 -5.89 3.26 2.29
C SER A 82 -7.11 2.35 2.41
N LYS A 83 -8.31 2.92 2.30
CA LYS A 83 -9.59 2.20 2.44
C LYS A 83 -10.38 2.22 1.15
N ALA A 84 -11.06 1.11 0.84
CA ALA A 84 -11.81 0.92 -0.40
C ALA A 84 -13.20 1.58 -0.37
N LEU A 85 -13.25 2.90 -0.19
CA LEU A 85 -14.50 3.65 0.04
C LEU A 85 -15.44 3.69 -1.18
N GLY A 86 -14.91 3.48 -2.39
CA GLY A 86 -15.65 3.66 -3.64
C GLY A 86 -16.92 2.81 -3.75
N GLY A 87 -16.87 1.55 -3.33
CA GLY A 87 -18.04 0.65 -3.39
C GLY A 87 -19.15 1.08 -2.45
N ALA A 88 -18.82 1.39 -1.20
CA ALA A 88 -19.82 1.81 -0.21
C ALA A 88 -20.41 3.18 -0.56
N PHE A 89 -19.58 4.10 -1.08
CA PHE A 89 -20.05 5.40 -1.55
C PHE A 89 -21.05 5.28 -2.71
N ALA A 90 -20.74 4.45 -3.71
CA ALA A 90 -21.64 4.21 -4.84
C ALA A 90 -22.96 3.57 -4.38
N LEU A 91 -22.91 2.61 -3.44
CA LEU A 91 -24.09 1.97 -2.88
C LEU A 91 -24.93 2.94 -2.04
N ASP A 92 -24.34 3.86 -1.27
CA ASP A 92 -25.09 4.89 -0.53
C ASP A 92 -25.82 5.83 -1.51
N GLY A 93 -25.14 6.24 -2.59
CA GLY A 93 -25.76 7.02 -3.65
C GLY A 93 -26.96 6.30 -4.28
N LEU A 94 -26.83 5.01 -4.57
CA LEU A 94 -27.93 4.20 -5.09
C LEU A 94 -29.07 4.03 -4.09
N TRP A 95 -28.74 3.78 -2.82
CA TRP A 95 -29.70 3.60 -1.73
C TRP A 95 -30.60 4.83 -1.57
N ARG A 96 -30.02 6.02 -1.63
CA ARG A 96 -30.74 7.30 -1.63
C ARG A 96 -31.51 7.56 -2.91
N LYS A 97 -30.92 7.26 -4.08
CA LYS A 97 -31.58 7.44 -5.38
C LYS A 97 -32.83 6.58 -5.52
N LEU A 98 -32.81 5.37 -4.95
CA LEU A 98 -33.96 4.48 -4.87
C LEU A 98 -34.97 4.87 -3.77
N GLY A 99 -34.65 5.88 -2.96
CA GLY A 99 -35.50 6.36 -1.86
C GLY A 99 -35.62 5.38 -0.70
N ILE A 100 -34.69 4.43 -0.57
CA ILE A 100 -34.72 3.41 0.48
C ILE A 100 -34.47 4.06 1.84
N ASP A 101 -33.54 5.00 1.93
CA ASP A 101 -33.30 5.81 3.12
C ASP A 101 -34.58 6.50 3.62
N ALA A 102 -35.28 7.22 2.73
CA ALA A 102 -36.50 7.94 3.06
C ALA A 102 -37.63 6.99 3.44
N ALA A 103 -37.78 5.87 2.74
CA ALA A 103 -38.77 4.85 3.08
C ALA A 103 -38.51 4.25 4.47
N MET A 104 -37.27 3.89 4.77
CA MET A 104 -36.86 3.34 6.05
C MET A 104 -37.05 4.36 7.18
N HIS A 105 -36.70 5.63 6.98
CA HIS A 105 -36.95 6.68 7.97
C HIS A 105 -38.44 6.85 8.29
N ARG A 106 -39.33 6.84 7.28
CA ARG A 106 -40.79 6.88 7.50
C ARG A 106 -41.31 5.66 8.25
N MET A 107 -40.77 4.48 7.98
CA MET A 107 -41.15 3.26 8.70
C MET A 107 -40.67 3.30 10.16
N LEU A 108 -39.45 3.78 10.39
CA LEU A 108 -38.84 3.85 11.72
C LEU A 108 -39.46 4.95 12.60
N SER A 109 -39.97 6.04 12.03
CA SER A 109 -40.56 7.15 12.81
C SER A 109 -41.79 6.74 13.63
N GLY A 110 -42.46 5.64 13.27
CA GLY A 110 -43.56 5.07 14.05
C GLY A 110 -43.14 4.09 15.14
N THR A 111 -41.84 3.88 15.35
CA THR A 111 -41.29 2.85 16.25
C THR A 111 -40.45 3.47 17.36
N ARG A 112 -40.07 2.66 18.36
CA ARG A 112 -39.10 3.03 19.40
C ARG A 112 -37.65 2.94 18.92
N MET A 113 -37.41 2.64 17.65
CA MET A 113 -36.07 2.44 17.11
C MET A 113 -35.42 3.77 16.76
N GLU A 114 -34.10 3.83 16.92
CA GLU A 114 -33.33 5.01 16.55
C GLU A 114 -33.26 5.20 15.03
N PRO A 115 -33.17 6.46 14.55
CA PRO A 115 -32.92 6.74 13.14
C PRO A 115 -31.65 6.08 12.58
N ARG A 116 -30.66 5.79 13.44
CA ARG A 116 -29.41 5.11 13.08
C ARG A 116 -29.61 3.68 12.56
N VAL A 117 -30.76 3.06 12.84
CA VAL A 117 -31.06 1.69 12.37
C VAL A 117 -31.03 1.61 10.84
N GLU A 118 -31.45 2.66 10.14
CA GLU A 118 -31.37 2.70 8.68
C GLU A 118 -29.91 2.62 8.20
N ARG A 119 -28.97 3.33 8.84
CA ARG A 119 -27.53 3.25 8.52
C ARG A 119 -26.95 1.87 8.81
N ILE A 120 -27.40 1.21 9.88
CA ILE A 120 -26.98 -0.17 10.20
C ILE A 120 -27.44 -1.14 9.11
N LEU A 121 -28.69 -1.01 8.65
CA LEU A 121 -29.24 -1.85 7.58
C LEU A 121 -28.53 -1.59 6.26
N PHE A 122 -28.27 -0.33 5.93
CA PHE A 122 -27.43 0.02 4.78
C PHE A 122 -26.05 -0.65 4.88
N ALA A 123 -25.38 -0.56 6.02
CA ALA A 123 -24.06 -1.14 6.20
C ALA A 123 -24.04 -2.68 6.04
N LEU A 124 -25.11 -3.37 6.49
CA LEU A 124 -25.27 -4.81 6.26
C LEU A 124 -25.52 -5.15 4.78
N VAL A 125 -26.27 -4.32 4.06
CA VAL A 125 -26.48 -4.48 2.62
C VAL A 125 -25.18 -4.22 1.85
N ALA A 126 -24.44 -3.18 2.21
CA ALA A 126 -23.14 -2.87 1.64
C ALA A 126 -22.13 -3.99 1.90
N ASN A 127 -22.09 -4.55 3.12
CA ASN A 127 -21.27 -5.71 3.42
C ASN A 127 -21.66 -6.90 2.54
N ARG A 128 -22.96 -7.16 2.35
CA ARG A 128 -23.44 -8.24 1.49
C ARG A 128 -23.02 -8.06 0.02
N ALA A 129 -22.90 -6.83 -0.46
CA ALA A 129 -22.51 -6.55 -1.84
C ALA A 129 -20.98 -6.55 -2.05
N LEU A 130 -20.21 -6.09 -1.07
CA LEU A 130 -18.78 -5.81 -1.23
C LEU A 130 -17.86 -6.85 -0.56
N ALA A 131 -18.28 -7.42 0.57
CA ALA A 131 -17.48 -8.37 1.36
C ALA A 131 -18.40 -9.30 2.16
N PRO A 132 -19.15 -10.20 1.50
CA PRO A 132 -20.20 -10.99 2.13
C PRO A 132 -19.69 -11.76 3.34
N SER A 133 -20.28 -11.53 4.51
CA SER A 133 -19.82 -12.16 5.76
C SER A 133 -20.97 -12.37 6.76
N SER A 134 -20.67 -13.02 7.90
CA SER A 134 -21.63 -13.15 9.01
C SER A 134 -21.94 -11.79 9.62
N LYS A 135 -23.07 -11.63 10.33
CA LYS A 135 -23.42 -10.35 10.98
C LYS A 135 -22.33 -9.84 11.93
N LEU A 136 -21.67 -10.75 12.65
CA LEU A 136 -20.57 -10.41 13.55
C LEU A 136 -19.29 -10.04 12.77
N ALA A 137 -19.00 -10.71 11.66
CA ALA A 137 -17.86 -10.34 10.82
C ALA A 137 -18.10 -8.99 10.11
N ALA A 138 -19.36 -8.68 9.76
CA ALA A 138 -19.75 -7.42 9.16
C ALA A 138 -19.49 -6.23 10.08
N THR A 139 -19.66 -6.36 11.41
CA THR A 139 -19.35 -5.25 12.33
C THR A 139 -17.87 -4.90 12.30
N ARG A 140 -16.98 -5.91 12.25
CA ARG A 140 -15.53 -5.69 12.09
C ARG A 140 -15.19 -5.07 10.76
N TRP A 141 -15.85 -5.50 9.68
CA TRP A 141 -15.65 -4.93 8.35
C TRP A 141 -16.07 -3.47 8.28
N ILE A 142 -17.17 -3.09 8.93
CA ILE A 142 -17.61 -1.68 9.01
C ILE A 142 -16.57 -0.83 9.75
N GLU A 143 -16.01 -1.34 10.84
CA GLU A 143 -15.05 -0.62 11.68
C GLU A 143 -13.68 -0.43 11.02
N HIS A 144 -13.23 -1.37 10.19
CA HIS A 144 -11.86 -1.37 9.66
C HIS A 144 -11.76 -1.27 8.13
N GLY A 145 -12.82 -1.62 7.40
CA GLY A 145 -12.77 -1.83 5.96
C GLY A 145 -13.32 -0.68 5.11
N VAL A 146 -14.10 0.24 5.70
CA VAL A 146 -14.91 1.20 4.93
C VAL A 146 -14.83 2.64 5.45
N VAL A 147 -14.34 2.87 6.67
CA VAL A 147 -14.14 4.20 7.28
C VAL A 147 -12.81 4.23 7.99
#